data_AF-A0A140K3G2-F1
#
_entry.id   AF-A0A140K3G2-F1
#
_cell.length_a   1.000
_cell.length_b   1.000
_cell.length_c   1.000
_cell.angle_alpha   90.00
_cell.angle_beta   90.00
_cell.angle_gamma   90.00
#
_symmetry.space_group_name_H-M   'P 1'
#
loop_
_entity.id
_entity.type
_entity.pdbx_description
1 polymer ?
#
loop_
_entity_poly.entity_id
_entity_poly.type
_entity_poly.pdbx_seq_one_letter_code
_entity_poly.pdbx_strand_id
1 'polypeptide(L)'
;MTTYYYILGSQKFLLEEEPFEEVLKERTRDYQEKNQAIDFWLVKQPAFLDAPEFAAIKAKVPQPSVAVISTNSQFITWLKLRLEYVLKGEFEAPSDSIPNPLGSLEAVA
;
A
#
# COMPACT_ATOMS: atom_id res chain seq x y z
N MET A 1 -11.60 -4.02 -14.84
CA MET A 1 -10.72 -3.15 -14.05
C MET A 1 -11.03 -3.40 -12.58
N THR A 2 -10.01 -3.45 -11.74
CA THR A 2 -10.18 -3.68 -10.29
C THR A 2 -9.78 -2.42 -9.55
N THR A 3 -10.60 -2.00 -8.59
CA THR A 3 -10.28 -0.87 -7.71
C THR A 3 -9.34 -1.34 -6.61
N TYR A 4 -8.19 -0.70 -6.50
CA TYR A 4 -7.22 -0.88 -5.44
C TYR A 4 -7.28 0.33 -4.52
N TYR A 5 -7.33 0.07 -3.23
CA TYR A 5 -7.25 1.08 -2.18
C TYR A 5 -5.86 1.03 -1.58
N TYR A 6 -5.31 2.17 -1.19
CA TYR A 6 -4.00 2.19 -0.56
C TYR A 6 -3.91 3.17 0.60
N ILE A 7 -3.03 2.86 1.55
CA ILE A 7 -2.35 3.89 2.35
C ILE A 7 -0.92 4.07 1.88
N LEU A 8 -0.39 5.27 2.02
CA LEU A 8 0.96 5.65 1.60
C LEU A 8 1.65 6.46 2.70
N GLY A 9 2.85 6.03 3.07
CA GLY A 9 3.71 6.72 4.03
C GLY A 9 5.18 6.61 3.65
N SER A 10 6.06 7.22 4.45
CA SER A 10 7.50 6.99 4.32
C SER A 10 7.85 5.59 4.84
N GLN A 11 8.89 4.98 4.28
CA GLN A 11 9.41 3.70 4.78
C GLN A 11 9.81 3.80 6.25
N LYS A 12 10.50 4.89 6.63
CA LYS A 12 10.92 5.15 8.01
C LYS A 12 9.74 5.07 8.98
N PHE A 13 8.66 5.77 8.68
CA PHE A 13 7.47 5.79 9.54
C PHE A 13 6.80 4.41 9.63
N LEU A 14 6.54 3.77 8.47
CA LEU A 14 5.76 2.53 8.44
C LEU A 14 6.55 1.26 8.79
N LEU A 15 7.88 1.26 8.65
CA LEU A 15 8.71 0.06 8.85
C LEU A 15 9.60 0.15 10.09
N GLU A 16 9.95 1.34 10.58
CA GLU A 16 10.87 1.50 11.71
C GLU A 16 10.19 2.09 12.96
N GLU A 17 9.31 3.07 12.79
CA GLU A 17 8.71 3.81 13.91
C GLU A 17 7.43 3.16 14.46
N GLU A 18 6.66 2.49 13.60
CA GLU A 18 5.41 1.82 13.96
C GLU A 18 5.59 0.29 14.06
N PRO A 19 4.95 -0.39 15.03
CA PRO A 19 4.87 -1.86 15.07
C PRO A 19 3.84 -2.38 14.04
N PHE A 20 4.02 -2.00 12.79
CA PHE A 20 3.08 -2.26 11.71
C PHE A 20 3.25 -3.66 11.09
N GLU A 21 4.47 -4.20 11.12
CA GLU A 21 4.77 -5.54 10.59
C GLU A 21 3.92 -6.62 11.27
N GLU A 22 3.75 -6.56 12.59
CA GLU A 22 2.98 -7.56 13.33
C GLU A 22 1.49 -7.54 12.93
N VAL A 23 0.95 -6.36 12.59
CA VAL A 23 -0.43 -6.24 12.10
C VAL A 23 -0.63 -7.01 10.79
N LEU A 24 0.32 -6.90 9.85
CA LEU A 24 0.24 -7.60 8.57
C LEU A 24 0.46 -9.10 8.72
N LYS A 25 1.39 -9.49 9.60
CA LYS A 25 1.68 -10.90 9.91
C LYS A 25 0.47 -11.60 10.54
N GLU A 26 -0.14 -10.97 11.55
CA GLU A 26 -1.34 -11.50 12.20
C GLU A 26 -2.52 -11.59 11.21
N ARG A 27 -2.73 -10.56 10.39
CA ARG A 27 -3.76 -10.59 9.35
C ARG A 27 -3.52 -11.71 8.33
N THR A 28 -2.26 -11.97 7.99
CA THR A 28 -1.89 -13.06 7.08
C THR A 28 -2.24 -14.42 7.70
N ARG A 29 -1.93 -14.62 8.98
CA ARG A 29 -2.30 -15.82 9.75
C ARG A 29 -3.81 -16.01 9.79
N ASP A 30 -4.56 -14.96 10.10
CA ASP A 30 -6.03 -14.98 10.12
C ASP A 30 -6.63 -15.41 8.78
N TYR A 31 -6.09 -14.92 7.66
CA TYR A 31 -6.56 -15.28 6.31
C TYR A 31 -6.25 -16.75 6.01
N GLN A 32 -5.07 -17.24 6.38
CA GLN A 32 -4.70 -18.64 6.22
C GLN A 32 -5.60 -19.57 7.04
N GLU A 33 -5.85 -19.24 8.32
CA GLU A 33 -6.74 -20.02 9.19
C GLU A 33 -8.18 -20.09 8.67
N LYS A 34 -8.63 -19.04 7.97
CA LYS A 34 -9.97 -18.96 7.36
C LYS A 34 -10.02 -19.49 5.92
N ASN A 35 -8.91 -20.00 5.36
CA ASN A 35 -8.79 -20.36 3.94
C ASN A 35 -9.21 -19.22 2.98
N GLN A 36 -8.91 -17.98 3.35
CA GLN A 36 -9.21 -16.79 2.56
C GLN A 36 -8.00 -16.40 1.71
N ALA A 37 -8.22 -16.04 0.45
CA ALA A 37 -7.18 -15.51 -0.42
C ALA A 37 -6.71 -14.13 0.08
N ILE A 38 -5.39 -13.92 0.11
CA ILE A 38 -4.79 -12.63 0.47
C ILE A 38 -5.19 -11.57 -0.56
N ASP A 39 -5.72 -10.47 -0.04
CA ASP A 39 -6.20 -9.33 -0.82
C ASP A 39 -5.52 -8.01 -0.39
N PHE A 40 -4.35 -8.11 0.26
CA PHE A 40 -3.55 -6.98 0.71
C PHE A 40 -2.05 -7.24 0.56
N TRP A 41 -1.28 -6.20 0.27
CA TRP A 41 0.16 -6.29 -0.01
C TRP A 41 0.90 -5.06 0.52
N LEU A 42 2.09 -5.27 1.06
CA LEU A 42 3.05 -4.21 1.36
C LEU A 42 3.97 -4.02 0.15
N VAL A 43 3.96 -2.83 -0.45
CA VAL A 43 4.71 -2.51 -1.67
C VAL A 43 5.64 -1.33 -1.38
N LYS A 44 6.93 -1.62 -1.34
CA LYS A 44 7.97 -0.60 -1.19
C LYS A 44 8.22 0.11 -2.52
N GLN A 45 8.45 1.42 -2.46
CA GLN A 45 8.61 2.29 -3.65
C GLN A 45 7.61 1.94 -4.77
N PRO A 46 6.30 2.04 -4.51
CA PRO A 46 5.29 1.50 -5.39
C PRO A 46 5.31 2.20 -6.76
N ALA A 47 5.39 1.40 -7.83
CA ALA A 47 5.54 1.88 -9.19
C ALA A 47 4.36 2.72 -9.69
N PHE A 48 3.15 2.49 -9.15
CA PHE A 48 1.98 3.29 -9.51
C PHE A 48 2.14 4.78 -9.18
N LEU A 49 3.04 5.15 -8.25
CA LEU A 49 3.32 6.56 -7.96
C LEU A 49 4.05 7.31 -9.07
N ASP A 50 4.63 6.60 -10.04
CA ASP A 50 5.24 7.20 -11.23
C ASP A 50 4.22 7.53 -12.32
N ALA A 51 2.97 7.07 -12.17
CA ALA A 51 1.90 7.45 -13.08
C ALA A 51 1.61 8.97 -12.95
N PRO A 52 1.34 9.68 -14.07
CA PRO A 52 1.18 11.14 -14.08
C PRO A 52 0.14 11.65 -13.08
N GLU A 53 -0.96 10.92 -12.90
CA GLU A 53 -2.05 11.25 -11.97
C GLU A 53 -1.62 11.24 -10.49
N PHE A 54 -0.51 10.58 -10.15
CA PHE A 54 0.03 10.50 -8.79
C PHE A 54 1.15 11.50 -8.51
N ALA A 55 1.58 12.32 -9.47
CA ALA A 55 2.71 13.24 -9.31
C ALA A 55 2.57 14.18 -8.09
N ALA A 56 1.36 14.74 -7.88
CA ALA A 56 1.08 15.62 -6.75
C ALA A 56 1.06 14.87 -5.40
N ILE A 57 0.71 13.58 -5.39
CA ILE A 57 0.69 12.73 -4.20
C ILE A 57 2.13 12.32 -3.85
N LYS A 58 2.91 11.91 -4.85
CA LYS A 58 4.32 11.54 -4.70
C LYS A 58 5.15 12.69 -4.11
N ALA A 59 4.87 13.93 -4.50
CA ALA A 59 5.55 15.12 -3.97
C ALA A 59 5.24 15.41 -2.49
N LYS A 60 4.12 14.92 -1.95
CA LYS A 60 3.71 15.15 -0.56
C LYS A 60 4.29 14.13 0.43
N VAL A 61 4.79 13.00 -0.05
CA VAL A 61 5.25 11.91 0.80
C VAL A 61 6.78 11.86 0.83
N PRO A 62 7.39 11.79 2.03
CA PRO A 62 8.84 11.63 2.13
C PRO A 62 9.31 10.33 1.46
N GLN A 63 10.45 10.40 0.77
CA GLN A 63 11.06 9.25 0.09
C GLN A 63 12.21 8.68 0.93
N PRO A 64 12.45 7.35 0.90
CA PRO A 64 11.68 6.35 0.16
C PRO A 64 10.31 6.10 0.78
N SER A 65 9.31 5.88 -0.08
CA SER A 65 7.92 5.64 0.32
C SER A 65 7.55 4.15 0.28
N VAL A 66 6.49 3.80 1.00
CA VAL A 66 5.89 2.46 1.01
C VAL A 66 4.38 2.57 1.09
N ALA A 67 3.70 1.70 0.34
CA ALA A 67 2.26 1.61 0.34
C ALA A 67 1.79 0.26 0.89
N VAL A 68 0.63 0.28 1.54
CA VAL A 68 -0.16 -0.92 1.77
C VAL A 68 -1.35 -0.84 0.83
N ILE A 69 -1.45 -1.80 -0.08
CA ILE A 69 -2.45 -1.84 -1.14
C ILE A 69 -3.40 -2.99 -0.84
N SER A 70 -4.70 -2.81 -1.02
CA SER A 70 -5.69 -3.86 -0.86
C SER A 70 -6.91 -3.61 -1.74
N THR A 71 -7.60 -4.67 -2.14
CA THR A 71 -8.94 -4.55 -2.76
C THR A 71 -10.05 -4.36 -1.73
N ASN A 72 -9.73 -4.38 -0.43
CA ASN A 72 -10.65 -4.16 0.67
C ASN A 72 -10.56 -2.71 1.22
N SER A 73 -11.54 -1.89 0.87
CA SER A 73 -11.59 -0.47 1.29
C SER A 73 -11.71 -0.27 2.80
N GLN A 74 -12.37 -1.20 3.50
CA GLN A 74 -12.55 -1.13 4.95
C GLN A 74 -11.21 -1.32 5.67
N PHE A 75 -10.40 -2.27 5.19
CA PHE A 75 -9.05 -2.50 5.72
C PHE A 75 -8.16 -1.26 5.57
N ILE A 76 -8.14 -0.65 4.38
CA ILE A 76 -7.36 0.58 4.14
C ILE A 76 -7.88 1.76 4.97
N THR A 77 -9.19 1.86 5.16
CA THR A 77 -9.78 2.90 6.02
C THR A 77 -9.38 2.71 7.48
N TRP A 78 -9.41 1.46 7.98
CA TRP A 78 -8.94 1.13 9.32
C TRP A 78 -7.46 1.49 9.51
N LEU A 79 -6.61 1.17 8.52
CA LEU A 79 -5.20 1.55 8.54
C LEU A 79 -5.00 3.06 8.60
N LYS A 80 -5.76 3.83 7.80
CA LYS A 80 -5.70 5.30 7.83
C LYS A 80 -6.07 5.87 9.20
N LEU A 81 -7.08 5.31 9.87
CA LEU A 81 -7.48 5.74 11.21
C LEU A 81 -6.45 5.36 12.28
N ARG A 82 -5.81 4.19 12.13
CA ARG A 82 -4.78 3.72 13.08
C ARG A 82 -3.48 4.50 13.00
N LEU A 83 -3.02 4.79 11.78
CA LEU A 83 -1.69 5.32 11.53
C LEU A 83 -1.64 6.85 11.45
N GLU A 84 -2.79 7.51 11.29
CA GLU A 84 -3.02 8.97 11.23
C GLU A 84 -2.20 9.74 10.17
N TYR A 85 -0.87 9.67 10.21
CA TYR A 85 0.09 10.39 9.37
C TYR A 85 0.41 9.73 8.01
N VAL A 86 -0.55 8.96 7.48
CA VAL A 86 -0.47 8.36 6.13
C VAL A 86 -1.46 9.01 5.18
N LEU A 87 -1.15 9.05 3.89
CA LEU A 87 -2.13 9.37 2.85
C LEU A 87 -2.98 8.15 2.55
N LYS A 88 -4.24 8.36 2.18
CA LYS A 88 -5.15 7.33 1.69
C LYS A 88 -5.63 7.72 0.29
N GLY A 89 -5.76 6.75 -0.60
CA GLY A 89 -6.39 6.94 -1.89
C GLY A 89 -6.83 5.62 -2.52
N GLU A 90 -7.22 5.69 -3.77
CA GLU A 90 -7.61 4.55 -4.58
C GLU A 90 -7.26 4.80 -6.06
N PHE A 91 -7.15 3.71 -6.82
CA PHE A 91 -6.96 3.76 -8.26
C PHE A 91 -7.51 2.49 -8.92
N GLU A 92 -7.70 2.54 -10.24
CA GLU A 92 -8.08 1.39 -11.04
C GLU A 92 -6.88 0.85 -11.79
N ALA A 93 -6.73 -0.47 -11.80
CA ALA A 93 -5.66 -1.15 -12.51
C ALA A 93 -6.11 -2.56 -12.96
N PRO A 94 -5.45 -3.15 -13.97
CA PRO A 94 -4.42 -2.55 -14.82
C PRO A 94 -4.96 -1.43 -15.72
N SER A 95 -4.14 -0.42 -16.00
CA SER A 95 -4.39 0.70 -16.92
C SER A 95 -3.13 1.01 -17.74
N ASP A 96 -3.23 1.88 -18.75
CA ASP A 96 -2.07 2.27 -19.57
C ASP A 96 -0.95 2.91 -18.75
N SER A 97 -1.31 3.69 -17.72
CA SER A 97 -0.36 4.35 -16.81
C SER A 97 0.06 3.47 -15.64
N ILE A 98 -0.76 2.48 -15.26
CA ILE A 98 -0.52 1.56 -14.14
C ILE A 98 -0.72 0.12 -14.62
N PRO A 99 0.25 -0.47 -15.34
CA PRO A 99 0.12 -1.84 -15.86
C PRO A 99 0.22 -2.89 -14.74
N ASN A 100 0.97 -2.61 -13.68
CA ASN A 100 1.12 -3.49 -12.53
C ASN A 100 0.77 -2.73 -11.22
N PRO A 101 -0.41 -2.99 -10.61
CA PRO A 101 -0.82 -2.32 -9.38
C PRO A 101 0.10 -2.58 -8.19
N LEU A 102 0.81 -3.71 -8.19
CA LEU A 102 1.66 -4.16 -7.08
C LEU A 102 3.15 -4.06 -7.43
N GLY A 103 3.52 -3.34 -8.50
CA GLY A 103 4.91 -3.16 -8.91
C GLY A 103 5.72 -2.40 -7.86
N SER A 104 6.92 -2.90 -7.55
CA SER A 104 7.89 -2.26 -6.67
C SER A 104 9.08 -1.76 -7.50
N LEU A 105 9.54 -0.54 -7.24
CA LEU A 105 10.76 0.03 -7.83
C LEU A 105 11.99 -0.16 -6.94
N GLU A 106 11.80 -0.69 -5.73
CA GLU A 106 12.92 -1.04 -4.87
C GLU A 106 13.71 -2.18 -5.50
N ALA A 107 15.01 -1.98 -5.71
CA ALA A 107 15.90 -3.01 -6.22
C ALA A 107 15.91 -4.18 -5.24
N VAL A 108 15.64 -5.39 -5.74
CA VAL A 108 15.87 -6.61 -4.97
C VAL A 108 17.38 -6.76 -4.84
N ALA A 109 17.88 -6.56 -3.62
CA ALA A 109 19.29 -6.78 -3.29
C ALA A 109 19.64 -8.28 -3.30
#